data_AF-A0A7V5C6E1-F1
#
_entry.id   AF-A0A7V5C6E1-F1
#
_cell.length_a   1.000
_cell.length_b   1.000
_cell.length_c   1.000
_cell.angle_alpha   90.00
_cell.angle_beta   90.00
_cell.angle_gamma   90.00
#
_symmetry.space_group_name_H-M   'P 1'
#
loop_
_entity.id
_entity.type
_entity.pdbx_description
1 polymer ?
#
loop_
_entity_poly.entity_id
_entity_poly.type
_entity_poly.pdbx_seq_one_letter_code
_entity_poly.pdbx_strand_id
1 'polypeptide(L)'
;MKKLLRLDKNDRWELEGIEFAIEERVGNPENFIGRVRELEFLYIWADNIRKLISRSIAFLGRRKIGKSLIIERLYNIIYSEHKGLIPFYYEFAEGTRSGREFYHDFLTRFYMQVVGYYTRDITWTRTAADFKTDVDVTVFMEEIASLSVPHKERILTDLNRCIRMMGKDKPLYEYVLAATATPRSFATTPGVREQIVQMIDEFQYLNMYIDAGVEDRPCKAYMSTAEMKVAPLLITGSLMGVVSEELMRWLPHRFDEFIVPKMNDQEAAAMTVNYGMLYGHDITPGTASYIVHVTNNVPGRIVDIVTPKFGKPAISTTEDADRALEFEVGQGTIKSDWDEYLALAMNAVNHVNMRRITYFLCRHEGEWYYPRDLKRALSLELDDSRLREELALLHKYDLIELSGGRYGGVFDRTLKKVLMKHYGDILGLPVKDFDAYFRNDSLLDYLHERVRRLELSLEEAEVLRDTMNVLRGEHNNLKGHYYEREVLLGLIKAIIDGGGGLTEGIPVTDFSYTLSFFLEAGKEIDVVLEGGQVVIMAECKNYAPENLHKITEKMVREFADKARRLMKERFPKKILRLGFFSKHGIEEKL
;
A
#
# COMPACT_ATOMS: atom_id res chain seq x y z
N MET A 1 26.10 -3.74 20.55
CA MET A 1 25.11 -2.67 20.29
C MET A 1 23.71 -3.27 20.16
N LYS A 2 22.71 -2.55 20.65
CA LYS A 2 21.29 -2.95 20.72
C LYS A 2 20.67 -2.94 19.30
N LYS A 3 19.73 -3.84 18.99
CA LYS A 3 18.84 -3.74 17.82
C LYS A 3 17.91 -2.53 18.03
N LEU A 4 17.89 -1.56 17.12
CA LEU A 4 17.03 -0.36 17.21
C LEU A 4 15.66 -0.55 16.55
N LEU A 5 15.51 -1.47 15.59
CA LEU A 5 14.21 -1.82 15.03
C LEU A 5 13.34 -2.52 16.08
N ARG A 6 12.38 -1.80 16.66
CA ARG A 6 11.50 -2.24 17.74
C ARG A 6 10.12 -1.60 17.64
N LEU A 7 9.12 -2.32 18.13
CA LEU A 7 7.77 -1.81 18.31
C LEU A 7 7.52 -1.53 19.79
N ASP A 8 6.79 -0.46 20.07
CA ASP A 8 6.27 -0.16 21.39
C ASP A 8 5.08 -1.08 21.72
N LYS A 9 4.54 -0.94 22.94
CA LYS A 9 3.39 -1.73 23.42
C LYS A 9 2.09 -1.54 22.61
N ASN A 10 2.05 -0.58 21.69
CA ASN A 10 0.91 -0.24 20.84
C ASN A 10 1.24 -0.47 19.35
N ASP A 11 2.25 -1.30 19.05
CA ASP A 11 2.71 -1.61 17.69
C ASP A 11 3.17 -0.39 16.86
N ARG A 12 3.68 0.65 17.53
CA ARG A 12 4.32 1.81 16.88
C ARG A 12 5.83 1.67 16.93
N TRP A 13 6.53 2.20 15.93
CA TRP A 13 7.99 2.14 15.91
C TRP A 13 8.61 2.94 17.06
N GLU A 14 9.45 2.29 17.87
CA GLU A 14 10.26 2.97 18.87
C GLU A 14 11.35 3.78 18.15
N LEU A 15 11.40 5.08 18.42
CA LEU A 15 12.37 5.99 17.80
C LEU A 15 13.61 6.23 18.66
N GLU A 16 13.62 5.73 19.90
CA GLU A 16 14.69 5.96 20.86
C GLU A 16 16.03 5.42 20.33
N GLY A 17 17.01 6.32 20.23
CA GLY A 17 18.35 5.98 19.73
C GLY A 17 18.49 5.98 18.21
N ILE A 18 17.43 6.30 17.45
CA ILE A 18 17.52 6.54 16.01
C ILE A 18 17.89 8.00 15.76
N GLU A 19 19.06 8.20 15.15
CA GLU A 19 19.51 9.44 14.57
C GLU A 19 19.06 9.52 13.11
N PHE A 20 18.23 10.52 12.80
CA PHE A 20 17.69 10.76 11.46
C PHE A 20 18.73 11.49 10.57
N ALA A 21 19.66 10.68 10.06
CA ALA A 21 20.77 11.11 9.21
C ALA A 21 20.32 11.56 7.82
N ILE A 22 19.22 11.02 7.31
CA ILE A 22 18.48 11.62 6.20
C ILE A 22 17.08 11.96 6.66
N GLU A 23 16.50 13.02 6.08
CA GLU A 23 15.12 13.36 6.32
C GLU A 23 14.20 12.34 5.66
N GLU A 24 13.16 11.94 6.38
CA GLU A 24 12.15 11.02 5.85
C GLU A 24 11.02 11.82 5.22
N ARG A 25 10.56 11.42 4.03
CA ARG A 25 9.48 12.13 3.31
C ARG A 25 8.13 12.04 4.03
N VAL A 26 8.03 11.22 5.08
CA VAL A 26 6.87 11.16 5.99
C VAL A 26 6.75 12.41 6.89
N GLY A 27 7.77 13.27 6.90
CA GLY A 27 7.83 14.46 7.75
C GLY A 27 8.25 14.08 9.17
N ASN A 28 7.38 14.30 10.16
CA ASN A 28 7.68 13.86 11.53
C ASN A 28 7.82 12.32 11.55
N PRO A 29 8.97 11.77 12.01
CA PRO A 29 9.20 10.32 12.02
C PRO A 29 8.16 9.48 12.79
N GLU A 30 7.41 10.08 13.72
CA GLU A 30 6.30 9.40 14.42
C GLU A 30 5.11 9.08 13.50
N ASN A 31 5.03 9.73 12.33
CA ASN A 31 3.96 9.52 11.35
C ASN A 31 4.20 8.30 10.45
N PHE A 32 5.36 7.63 10.56
CA PHE A 32 5.63 6.37 9.88
C PHE A 32 4.97 5.22 10.65
N ILE A 33 3.89 4.67 10.10
CA ILE A 33 3.05 3.66 10.75
C ILE A 33 3.04 2.37 9.92
N GLY A 34 3.08 1.22 10.59
CA GLY A 34 3.01 -0.09 9.95
C GLY A 34 4.28 -0.46 9.17
N ARG A 35 4.13 -1.28 8.12
CA ARG A 35 5.24 -1.84 7.33
C ARG A 35 6.20 -2.69 8.15
N VAL A 36 5.67 -3.35 9.19
CA VAL A 36 6.46 -4.14 10.13
C VAL A 36 7.19 -5.26 9.41
N ARG A 37 6.46 -6.05 8.62
CA ARG A 37 7.02 -7.24 7.97
C ARG A 37 8.07 -6.87 6.92
N GLU A 38 7.81 -5.82 6.15
CA GLU A 38 8.72 -5.34 5.11
C GLU A 38 10.02 -4.78 5.69
N LEU A 39 9.92 -3.95 6.74
CA LEU A 39 11.09 -3.36 7.37
C LEU A 39 11.90 -4.41 8.16
N GLU A 40 11.24 -5.38 8.79
CA GLU A 40 11.90 -6.52 9.43
C GLU A 40 12.66 -7.39 8.41
N PHE A 41 12.03 -7.69 7.27
CA PHE A 41 12.67 -8.42 6.18
C PHE A 41 13.93 -7.70 5.69
N LEU A 42 13.83 -6.39 5.40
CA LEU A 42 14.97 -5.61 4.92
C LEU A 42 16.06 -5.44 5.97
N TYR A 43 15.69 -5.32 7.25
CA TYR A 43 16.65 -5.27 8.35
C TYR A 43 17.44 -6.59 8.46
N ILE A 44 16.77 -7.74 8.36
CA ILE A 44 17.44 -9.06 8.34
C ILE A 44 18.35 -9.18 7.11
N TRP A 45 17.86 -8.77 5.94
CA TRP A 45 18.65 -8.73 4.72
C TRP A 45 19.91 -7.86 4.88
N ALA A 46 19.79 -6.68 5.46
CA ALA A 46 20.90 -5.76 5.69
C ALA A 46 21.90 -6.33 6.72
N ASP A 47 21.42 -6.90 7.82
CA ASP A 47 22.27 -7.49 8.87
C ASP A 47 23.16 -8.62 8.32
N ASN A 48 22.61 -9.40 7.38
CA ASN A 48 23.29 -10.49 6.70
C ASN A 48 24.39 -10.03 5.71
N ILE A 49 24.41 -8.76 5.32
CA ILE A 49 25.49 -8.19 4.47
C ILE A 49 26.84 -8.29 5.21
N ARG A 50 26.85 -8.12 6.54
CA ARG A 50 28.06 -8.25 7.37
C ARG A 50 28.69 -9.64 7.32
N LYS A 51 27.89 -10.65 6.99
CA LYS A 51 28.31 -12.05 6.83
C LYS A 51 28.62 -12.39 5.37
N LEU A 52 28.52 -11.42 4.47
CA LEU A 52 28.74 -11.57 3.02
C LEU A 52 27.82 -12.60 2.35
N ILE A 53 26.61 -12.79 2.88
CA ILE A 53 25.65 -13.78 2.34
C ILE A 53 24.50 -13.14 1.54
N SER A 54 24.13 -11.90 1.84
CA SER A 54 23.02 -11.21 1.16
C SER A 54 23.30 -10.99 -0.33
N ARG A 55 22.28 -11.20 -1.17
CA ARG A 55 22.30 -10.85 -2.60
C ARG A 55 21.70 -9.46 -2.80
N SER A 56 21.92 -8.88 -3.97
CA SER A 56 21.15 -7.71 -4.38
C SER A 56 19.68 -8.08 -4.55
N ILE A 57 18.77 -7.18 -4.18
CA ILE A 57 17.33 -7.37 -4.23
C ILE A 57 16.66 -6.20 -4.93
N ALA A 58 15.60 -6.51 -5.66
CA ALA A 58 14.73 -5.52 -6.29
C ALA A 58 13.40 -5.48 -5.53
N PHE A 59 13.13 -4.36 -4.88
CA PHE A 59 11.96 -4.12 -4.05
C PHE A 59 10.94 -3.33 -4.88
N LEU A 60 10.13 -4.05 -5.64
CA LEU A 60 9.28 -3.52 -6.70
C LEU A 60 7.85 -3.33 -6.22
N GLY A 61 7.25 -2.20 -6.54
CA GLY A 61 5.89 -1.90 -6.11
C GLY A 61 5.41 -0.62 -6.78
N ARG A 62 4.11 -0.51 -7.06
CA ARG A 62 3.54 0.68 -7.71
C ARG A 62 3.81 1.95 -6.90
N ARG A 63 3.60 3.12 -7.50
CA ARG A 63 3.68 4.40 -6.78
C ARG A 63 2.79 4.39 -5.54
N LYS A 64 3.14 5.23 -4.56
CA LYS A 64 2.36 5.44 -3.33
C LYS A 64 2.29 4.23 -2.37
N ILE A 65 2.95 3.11 -2.69
CA ILE A 65 2.99 1.95 -1.77
C ILE A 65 3.93 2.17 -0.57
N GLY A 66 4.78 3.20 -0.59
CA GLY A 66 5.65 3.56 0.55
C GLY A 66 7.06 2.95 0.53
N LYS A 67 7.54 2.49 -0.64
CA LYS A 67 8.90 1.89 -0.80
C LYS A 67 9.99 2.81 -0.27
N SER A 68 10.00 4.07 -0.72
CA SER A 68 11.02 5.03 -0.35
C SER A 68 11.03 5.31 1.15
N LEU A 69 9.86 5.47 1.77
CA LEU A 69 9.75 5.66 3.23
C LEU A 69 10.33 4.47 4.02
N ILE A 70 10.09 3.24 3.57
CA ILE A 70 10.66 2.04 4.20
C ILE A 70 12.19 2.07 4.12
N ILE A 71 12.74 2.46 2.96
CA ILE A 71 14.19 2.53 2.72
C ILE A 71 14.84 3.67 3.50
N GLU A 72 14.21 4.83 3.55
CA GLU A 72 14.67 5.97 4.35
C GLU A 72 14.73 5.60 5.84
N ARG A 73 13.71 4.91 6.35
CA ARG A 73 13.70 4.40 7.72
C ARG A 73 14.81 3.37 7.95
N LEU A 74 15.01 2.45 7.00
CA LEU A 74 16.10 1.47 7.07
C LEU A 74 17.47 2.15 7.09
N TYR A 75 17.68 3.18 6.27
CA TYR A 75 18.89 3.99 6.24
C TYR A 75 19.20 4.55 7.62
N ASN A 76 18.23 5.25 8.22
CA ASN A 76 18.39 5.90 9.53
C ASN A 76 18.68 4.88 10.63
N ILE A 77 18.05 3.70 10.60
CA ILE A 77 18.34 2.59 11.52
C ILE A 77 19.79 2.11 11.35
N ILE A 78 20.22 1.79 10.12
CA ILE A 78 21.57 1.26 9.86
C ILE A 78 22.64 2.30 10.24
N TYR A 79 22.42 3.57 9.89
CA TYR A 79 23.30 4.67 10.25
C TYR A 79 23.45 4.77 11.76
N SER A 80 22.34 4.77 12.51
CA SER A 80 22.33 4.89 13.97
C SER A 80 23.00 3.71 14.66
N GLU A 81 22.81 2.50 14.12
CA GLU A 81 23.41 1.30 14.68
C GLU A 81 24.91 1.18 14.43
N HIS A 82 25.46 1.79 13.37
CA HIS A 82 26.90 1.86 13.11
C HIS A 82 27.64 0.51 13.30
N LYS A 83 27.04 -0.59 12.83
CA LYS A 83 27.53 -1.98 13.02
C LYS A 83 28.52 -2.44 11.95
N GLY A 84 29.29 -1.51 11.37
CA GLY A 84 30.16 -1.80 10.23
C GLY A 84 29.42 -1.92 8.89
N LEU A 85 28.22 -1.33 8.82
CA LEU A 85 27.42 -1.22 7.61
C LEU A 85 27.23 0.27 7.29
N ILE A 86 27.81 0.71 6.18
CA ILE A 86 27.64 2.10 5.70
C ILE A 86 26.42 2.11 4.79
N PRO A 87 25.31 2.78 5.18
CA PRO A 87 24.18 2.94 4.30
C PRO A 87 24.49 4.02 3.26
N PHE A 88 24.14 3.76 2.00
CA PHE A 88 24.27 4.72 0.92
C PHE A 88 22.93 4.84 0.19
N TYR A 89 22.28 6.01 0.29
CA TYR A 89 21.02 6.31 -0.37
C TYR A 89 21.27 7.16 -1.62
N TYR A 90 20.71 6.77 -2.76
CA TYR A 90 20.73 7.54 -3.99
C TYR A 90 19.38 7.40 -4.72
N GLU A 91 18.71 8.51 -4.98
CA GLU A 91 17.48 8.55 -5.78
C GLU A 91 17.81 9.02 -7.19
N PHE A 92 17.36 8.28 -8.19
CA PHE A 92 17.35 8.82 -9.55
C PHE A 92 16.23 9.84 -9.69
N ALA A 93 16.55 11.02 -10.21
CA ALA A 93 15.58 12.05 -10.52
C ALA A 93 15.13 11.98 -11.98
N GLU A 94 13.97 12.57 -12.26
CA GLU A 94 13.53 12.80 -13.63
C GLU A 94 14.38 13.89 -14.30
N GLY A 95 14.52 13.79 -15.63
CA GLY A 95 15.27 14.74 -16.45
C GLY A 95 16.60 14.20 -16.93
N THR A 96 16.88 14.42 -18.22
CA THR A 96 18.07 13.87 -18.89
C THR A 96 19.36 14.38 -18.26
N ARG A 97 20.28 13.47 -17.95
CA ARG A 97 21.63 13.74 -17.47
C ARG A 97 22.64 12.92 -18.26
N SER A 98 23.79 13.50 -18.60
CA SER A 98 24.88 12.75 -19.21
C SER A 98 25.50 11.76 -18.22
N GLY A 99 26.06 10.67 -18.71
CA GLY A 99 26.81 9.71 -17.89
C GLY A 99 27.96 10.37 -17.12
N ARG A 100 28.52 11.46 -17.66
CA ARG A 100 29.55 12.29 -17.03
C ARG A 100 29.02 13.04 -15.80
N GLU A 101 27.86 13.69 -15.91
CA GLU A 101 27.20 14.35 -14.76
C GLU A 101 26.77 13.34 -13.70
N PHE A 102 26.22 12.20 -14.14
CA PHE A 102 25.86 11.11 -13.23
C PHE A 102 27.06 10.60 -12.44
N TYR A 103 28.21 10.39 -13.07
CA TYR A 103 29.42 9.96 -12.38
C TYR A 103 29.88 10.93 -11.30
N HIS A 104 29.92 12.22 -11.64
CA HIS A 104 30.29 13.27 -10.68
C HIS A 104 29.35 13.28 -9.48
N ASP A 105 28.04 13.33 -9.72
CA ASP A 105 27.02 13.42 -8.69
C ASP A 105 26.99 12.17 -7.79
N PHE A 106 26.94 10.98 -8.39
CA PHE A 106 26.87 9.71 -7.68
C PHE A 106 28.10 9.44 -6.81
N LEU A 107 29.31 9.65 -7.35
CA LEU A 107 30.55 9.43 -6.62
C LEU A 107 30.68 10.40 -5.45
N THR A 108 30.36 11.67 -5.67
CA THR A 108 30.52 12.72 -4.65
C THR A 108 29.54 12.49 -3.51
N ARG A 109 28.26 12.24 -3.81
CA ARG A 109 27.24 11.91 -2.80
C ARG A 109 27.56 10.63 -2.02
N PHE A 110 28.12 9.61 -2.69
CA PHE A 110 28.59 8.40 -2.00
C PHE A 110 29.65 8.73 -0.94
N TYR A 111 30.70 9.46 -1.31
CA TYR A 111 31.77 9.77 -0.36
C TYR A 111 31.33 10.75 0.73
N MET A 112 30.42 11.68 0.46
CA MET A 112 29.80 12.50 1.51
C MET A 112 29.09 11.64 2.55
N GLN A 113 28.30 10.65 2.13
CA GLN A 113 27.63 9.75 3.08
C GLN A 113 28.61 8.85 3.84
N VAL A 114 29.70 8.41 3.21
CA VAL A 114 30.81 7.70 3.89
C VAL A 114 31.46 8.59 4.96
N VAL A 115 31.75 9.85 4.63
CA VAL A 115 32.32 10.82 5.58
C VAL A 115 31.33 11.08 6.72
N GLY A 116 30.06 11.32 6.43
CA GLY A 116 29.01 11.49 7.44
C GLY A 116 28.89 10.29 8.38
N TYR A 117 28.92 9.07 7.82
CA TYR A 117 28.91 7.83 8.63
C TYR A 117 30.08 7.77 9.61
N TYR A 118 31.31 8.02 9.15
CA TYR A 118 32.50 7.91 10.00
C TYR A 118 32.63 9.06 11.01
N THR A 119 32.24 10.27 10.62
CA THR A 119 32.34 11.47 11.48
C THR A 119 31.15 11.60 12.42
N ARG A 120 30.07 10.85 12.18
CA ARG A 120 28.77 11.00 12.85
C ARG A 120 28.14 12.37 12.63
N ASP A 121 28.50 13.03 11.54
CA ASP A 121 27.96 14.33 11.17
C ASP A 121 26.91 14.18 10.07
N ILE A 122 25.64 14.33 10.48
CA ILE A 122 24.47 14.19 9.62
C ILE A 122 24.35 15.30 8.58
N THR A 123 25.10 16.40 8.69
CA THR A 123 25.06 17.47 7.68
C THR A 123 25.58 16.97 6.33
N TRP A 124 26.60 16.11 6.33
CA TRP A 124 27.10 15.45 5.13
C TRP A 124 26.06 14.55 4.50
N THR A 125 25.38 13.71 5.30
CA THR A 125 24.38 12.77 4.79
C THR A 125 23.15 13.49 4.27
N ARG A 126 22.68 14.54 4.95
CA ARG A 126 21.55 15.37 4.50
C ARG A 126 21.86 16.10 3.21
N THR A 127 23.03 16.73 3.10
CA THR A 127 23.43 17.42 1.87
C THR A 127 23.57 16.42 0.72
N ALA A 128 24.12 15.23 0.97
CA ALA A 128 24.25 14.20 -0.03
C ALA A 128 22.91 13.59 -0.48
N ALA A 129 21.91 13.54 0.39
CA ALA A 129 20.56 13.07 0.07
C ALA A 129 19.65 14.17 -0.51
N ASP A 130 20.02 15.45 -0.39
CA ASP A 130 19.29 16.57 -0.99
C ASP A 130 19.72 16.79 -2.45
N PHE A 131 18.86 16.40 -3.38
CA PHE A 131 19.09 16.52 -4.82
C PHE A 131 18.82 17.92 -5.39
N LYS A 132 18.38 18.88 -4.58
CA LYS A 132 18.28 20.29 -4.99
C LYS A 132 19.63 21.01 -4.94
N THR A 133 20.55 20.50 -4.14
CA THR A 133 21.88 21.08 -3.96
C THR A 133 22.86 20.41 -4.92
N ASP A 134 23.50 21.22 -5.77
CA ASP A 134 24.65 20.76 -6.55
C ASP A 134 25.86 20.59 -5.64
N VAL A 135 26.66 19.56 -5.87
CA VAL A 135 27.75 19.19 -4.97
C VAL A 135 29.07 19.34 -5.72
N ASP A 136 29.86 20.36 -5.36
CA ASP A 136 31.18 20.56 -5.95
C ASP A 136 32.21 19.63 -5.30
N VAL A 137 32.76 18.70 -6.09
CA VAL A 137 33.76 17.74 -5.65
C VAL A 137 35.05 18.40 -5.11
N THR A 138 35.43 19.58 -5.61
CA THR A 138 36.62 20.32 -5.18
C THR A 138 36.40 20.93 -3.82
N VAL A 139 35.25 21.59 -3.61
CA VAL A 139 34.87 22.15 -2.30
C VAL A 139 34.79 21.04 -1.26
N PHE A 140 34.11 19.93 -1.59
CA PHE A 140 34.03 18.78 -0.71
C PHE A 140 35.42 18.22 -0.34
N MET A 141 36.33 18.14 -1.32
CA MET A 141 37.71 17.71 -1.07
C MET A 141 38.47 18.64 -0.10
N GLU A 142 38.30 19.96 -0.22
CA GLU A 142 38.93 20.94 0.66
C GLU A 142 38.41 20.82 2.10
N GLU A 143 37.11 20.63 2.27
CA GLU A 143 36.49 20.47 3.58
C GLU A 143 36.99 19.21 4.29
N ILE A 144 37.06 18.06 3.59
CA ILE A 144 37.56 16.81 4.18
C ILE A 144 39.07 16.80 4.42
N ALA A 145 39.84 17.68 3.74
CA ALA A 145 41.29 17.75 3.91
C ALA A 145 41.70 18.14 5.34
N SER A 146 40.80 18.79 6.09
CA SER A 146 41.02 19.16 7.49
C SER A 146 40.51 18.10 8.50
N LEU A 147 39.63 17.19 8.07
CA LEU A 147 38.96 16.23 8.92
C LEU A 147 39.80 14.96 9.18
N SER A 148 39.60 14.35 10.34
CA SER A 148 40.09 13.01 10.65
C SER A 148 39.04 11.98 10.27
N VAL A 149 39.24 11.28 9.15
CA VAL A 149 38.29 10.29 8.62
C VAL A 149 39.03 8.98 8.32
N PRO A 150 38.50 7.82 8.71
CA PRO A 150 39.00 6.52 8.26
C PRO A 150 39.12 6.48 6.73
N HIS A 151 40.22 5.89 6.24
CA HIS A 151 40.48 5.74 4.81
C HIS A 151 40.52 7.06 4.00
N LYS A 152 40.75 8.21 4.65
CA LYS A 152 40.82 9.54 4.01
C LYS A 152 41.68 9.59 2.75
N GLU A 153 42.88 9.02 2.77
CA GLU A 153 43.77 8.99 1.59
C GLU A 153 43.12 8.28 0.39
N ARG A 154 42.35 7.20 0.65
CA ARG A 154 41.61 6.50 -0.39
C ARG A 154 40.48 7.38 -0.95
N ILE A 155 39.71 8.02 -0.06
CA ILE A 155 38.61 8.92 -0.42
C ILE A 155 39.14 10.07 -1.29
N LEU A 156 40.17 10.79 -0.81
CA LEU A 156 40.82 11.88 -1.55
C LEU A 156 41.40 11.41 -2.90
N THR A 157 41.96 10.19 -2.96
CA THR A 157 42.46 9.62 -4.21
C THR A 157 41.33 9.41 -5.23
N ASP A 158 40.18 8.90 -4.79
CA ASP A 158 39.04 8.65 -5.69
C ASP A 158 38.37 9.95 -6.13
N LEU A 159 38.24 10.95 -5.26
CA LEU A 159 37.74 12.28 -5.63
C LEU A 159 38.69 12.96 -6.64
N ASN A 160 40.02 12.89 -6.42
CA ASN A 160 41.00 13.36 -7.40
C ASN A 160 40.93 12.61 -8.74
N ARG A 161 40.62 11.31 -8.73
CA ARG A 161 40.38 10.54 -9.96
C ARG A 161 39.11 11.01 -10.66
N CYS A 162 38.07 11.35 -9.92
CA CYS A 162 36.85 11.95 -10.46
C CYS A 162 37.18 13.23 -11.23
N ILE A 163 37.82 14.22 -10.58
CA ILE A 163 38.22 15.49 -11.22
C ILE A 163 39.03 15.25 -12.51
N ARG A 164 40.04 14.37 -12.45
CA ARG A 164 40.87 14.05 -13.63
C ARG A 164 40.09 13.33 -14.74
N MET A 165 39.13 12.49 -14.39
CA MET A 165 38.30 11.78 -15.36
C MET A 165 37.27 12.71 -16.00
N MET A 166 36.72 13.65 -15.24
CA MET A 166 35.86 14.71 -15.75
C MET A 166 36.61 15.57 -16.76
N GLY A 167 37.90 15.84 -16.59
CA GLY A 167 38.71 16.58 -17.57
C GLY A 167 39.05 15.83 -18.87
N LYS A 168 38.64 14.57 -19.03
CA LYS A 168 38.89 13.77 -20.24
C LYS A 168 37.67 13.73 -21.14
N ASP A 169 37.90 13.47 -22.42
CA ASP A 169 36.86 13.08 -23.36
C ASP A 169 36.85 11.56 -23.48
N LYS A 170 35.87 10.92 -22.84
CA LYS A 170 35.67 9.47 -22.84
C LYS A 170 34.25 9.15 -23.32
N PRO A 171 34.01 7.95 -23.87
CA PRO A 171 32.64 7.48 -24.10
C PRO A 171 31.80 7.61 -22.83
N LEU A 172 30.59 8.15 -22.95
CA LEU A 172 29.72 8.46 -21.81
C LEU A 172 29.47 7.25 -20.90
N TYR A 173 29.36 6.05 -21.48
CA TYR A 173 29.19 4.81 -20.72
C TYR A 173 30.35 4.48 -19.77
N GLU A 174 31.59 4.91 -20.06
CA GLU A 174 32.73 4.72 -19.15
C GLU A 174 32.54 5.47 -17.82
N TYR A 175 31.87 6.62 -17.85
CA TYR A 175 31.51 7.35 -16.64
C TYR A 175 30.45 6.60 -15.83
N VAL A 176 29.45 6.01 -16.50
CA VAL A 176 28.43 5.18 -15.85
C VAL A 176 29.08 3.97 -15.18
N LEU A 177 30.00 3.27 -15.86
CA LEU A 177 30.76 2.16 -15.28
C LEU A 177 31.58 2.58 -14.06
N ALA A 178 32.21 3.75 -14.11
CA ALA A 178 32.98 4.26 -12.98
C ALA A 178 32.07 4.63 -11.79
N ALA A 179 30.90 5.20 -12.04
CA ALA A 179 29.92 5.57 -11.02
C ALA A 179 29.45 4.34 -10.24
N THR A 180 28.91 3.36 -10.95
CA THR A 180 28.32 2.14 -10.34
C THR A 180 29.36 1.28 -9.62
N ALA A 181 30.63 1.34 -10.04
CA ALA A 181 31.72 0.64 -9.39
C ALA A 181 32.21 1.29 -8.09
N THR A 182 31.85 2.56 -7.82
CA THR A 182 32.40 3.32 -6.69
C THR A 182 32.18 2.63 -5.34
N PRO A 183 30.95 2.22 -4.95
CA PRO A 183 30.71 1.67 -3.62
C PRO A 183 31.44 0.35 -3.38
N ARG A 184 31.43 -0.56 -4.37
CA ARG A 184 32.18 -1.80 -4.26
C ARG A 184 33.69 -1.57 -4.18
N SER A 185 34.21 -0.60 -4.92
CA SER A 185 35.65 -0.33 -5.01
C SER A 185 36.18 0.21 -3.68
N PHE A 186 35.37 1.01 -2.98
CA PHE A 186 35.66 1.42 -1.61
C PHE A 186 35.65 0.22 -0.66
N ALA A 187 34.57 -0.57 -0.64
CA ALA A 187 34.42 -1.73 0.25
C ALA A 187 35.52 -2.80 0.11
N THR A 188 36.09 -2.97 -1.09
CA THR A 188 37.19 -3.90 -1.35
C THR A 188 38.58 -3.32 -1.11
N THR A 189 38.68 -2.06 -0.68
CA THR A 189 39.99 -1.42 -0.43
C THR A 189 40.68 -2.12 0.74
N PRO A 190 41.98 -2.46 0.64
CA PRO A 190 42.72 -3.06 1.74
C PRO A 190 42.60 -2.23 3.03
N GLY A 191 42.18 -2.89 4.10
CA GLY A 191 41.99 -2.27 5.42
C GLY A 191 40.57 -1.77 5.69
N VAL A 192 39.72 -1.59 4.68
CA VAL A 192 38.28 -1.33 4.88
C VAL A 192 37.63 -2.62 5.36
N ARG A 193 36.92 -2.56 6.49
CA ARG A 193 36.21 -3.71 7.06
C ARG A 193 34.70 -3.55 6.98
N GLU A 194 34.23 -2.35 6.70
CA GLU A 194 32.83 -2.01 6.53
C GLU A 194 32.31 -2.56 5.19
N GLN A 195 31.04 -2.96 5.19
CA GLN A 195 30.30 -3.25 3.97
C GLN A 195 29.37 -2.09 3.65
N ILE A 196 28.97 -1.97 2.38
CA ILE A 196 28.04 -0.93 1.94
C ILE A 196 26.66 -1.53 1.73
N VAL A 197 25.63 -0.84 2.22
CA VAL A 197 24.24 -1.13 1.88
C VAL A 197 23.81 -0.10 0.85
N GLN A 198 23.82 -0.47 -0.43
CA GLN A 198 23.44 0.46 -1.51
C GLN A 198 21.92 0.47 -1.65
N MET A 199 21.29 1.60 -1.37
CA MET A 199 19.86 1.83 -1.47
C MET A 199 19.59 2.78 -2.65
N ILE A 200 19.17 2.23 -3.78
CA ILE A 200 19.00 2.98 -5.02
C ILE A 200 17.50 3.10 -5.34
N ASP A 201 16.98 4.31 -5.19
CA ASP A 201 15.55 4.60 -5.35
C ASP A 201 15.20 4.98 -6.81
N GLU A 202 14.03 4.55 -7.27
CA GLU A 202 13.48 4.78 -8.62
C GLU A 202 14.44 4.36 -9.76
N PHE A 203 14.95 3.13 -9.68
CA PHE A 203 15.97 2.55 -10.57
C PHE A 203 15.63 2.61 -12.06
N GLN A 204 14.35 2.58 -12.44
CA GLN A 204 13.94 2.69 -13.85
C GLN A 204 14.46 3.96 -14.52
N TYR A 205 14.65 5.03 -13.75
CA TYR A 205 15.11 6.32 -14.27
C TYR A 205 16.57 6.30 -14.73
N LEU A 206 17.36 5.30 -14.31
CA LEU A 206 18.69 5.06 -14.87
C LEU A 206 18.62 4.88 -16.39
N ASN A 207 17.76 3.99 -16.88
CA ASN A 207 17.64 3.74 -18.32
C ASN A 207 16.81 4.80 -19.05
N MET A 208 15.90 5.47 -18.35
CA MET A 208 15.05 6.48 -18.98
C MET A 208 15.77 7.82 -19.19
N TYR A 209 16.67 8.19 -18.27
CA TYR A 209 17.19 9.56 -18.21
C TYR A 209 18.71 9.70 -18.18
N ILE A 210 19.49 8.63 -17.96
CA ILE A 210 20.95 8.73 -18.06
C ILE A 210 21.41 8.46 -19.50
N ASP A 211 21.94 9.51 -20.14
CA ASP A 211 22.56 9.42 -21.45
C ASP A 211 23.96 8.77 -21.34
N ALA A 212 24.04 7.50 -21.72
CA ALA A 212 25.27 6.73 -21.80
C ALA A 212 25.89 6.70 -23.21
N GLY A 213 25.46 7.58 -24.11
CA GLY A 213 25.93 7.66 -25.49
C GLY A 213 25.36 6.52 -26.34
N VAL A 214 26.24 5.66 -26.87
CA VAL A 214 25.83 4.56 -27.75
C VAL A 214 25.09 3.45 -27.00
N GLU A 215 25.31 3.33 -25.69
CA GLU A 215 24.62 2.34 -24.85
C GLU A 215 23.26 2.88 -24.42
N ASP A 216 22.17 2.21 -24.85
CA ASP A 216 20.79 2.59 -24.56
C ASP A 216 20.27 1.99 -23.24
N ARG A 217 21.05 1.13 -22.57
CA ARG A 217 20.73 0.45 -21.31
C ARG A 217 21.87 0.63 -20.30
N PRO A 218 22.04 1.82 -19.71
CA PRO A 218 23.07 2.08 -18.70
C PRO A 218 23.00 1.14 -17.49
N CYS A 219 21.85 0.51 -17.19
CA CYS A 219 21.75 -0.48 -16.12
C CYS A 219 22.72 -1.67 -16.27
N LYS A 220 23.18 -1.99 -17.49
CA LYS A 220 24.23 -3.00 -17.74
C LYS A 220 25.53 -2.71 -16.97
N ALA A 221 25.77 -1.46 -16.58
CA ALA A 221 26.91 -1.10 -15.74
C ALA A 221 26.88 -1.80 -14.37
N TYR A 222 25.72 -2.29 -13.92
CA TYR A 222 25.57 -3.06 -12.68
C TYR A 222 25.87 -4.56 -12.82
N MET A 223 26.21 -5.07 -14.02
CA MET A 223 26.40 -6.51 -14.26
C MET A 223 27.40 -7.17 -13.30
N SER A 224 28.48 -6.49 -12.92
CA SER A 224 29.48 -7.04 -12.00
C SER A 224 29.33 -6.53 -10.55
N THR A 225 28.66 -5.40 -10.35
CA THR A 225 28.51 -4.80 -9.02
C THR A 225 27.34 -5.43 -8.26
N ALA A 226 26.27 -5.82 -8.95
CA ALA A 226 25.12 -6.49 -8.36
C ALA A 226 25.42 -7.89 -7.76
N GLU A 227 26.51 -8.53 -8.18
CA GLU A 227 26.93 -9.82 -7.61
C GLU A 227 27.77 -9.68 -6.33
N MET A 228 28.22 -8.47 -6.01
CA MET A 228 29.18 -8.25 -4.92
C MET A 228 28.51 -8.27 -3.55
N LYS A 229 28.98 -9.19 -2.70
CA LYS A 229 28.48 -9.37 -1.32
C LYS A 229 28.91 -8.29 -0.34
N VAL A 230 29.99 -7.58 -0.65
CA VAL A 230 30.54 -6.48 0.17
C VAL A 230 29.77 -5.16 -0.03
N ALA A 231 29.00 -5.06 -1.11
CA ALA A 231 28.23 -3.88 -1.46
C ALA A 231 26.97 -4.28 -2.26
N PRO A 232 26.05 -5.09 -1.71
CA PRO A 232 24.84 -5.47 -2.44
C PRO A 232 23.88 -4.29 -2.57
N LEU A 233 22.98 -4.39 -3.55
CA LEU A 233 21.99 -3.37 -3.86
C LEU A 233 20.61 -3.74 -3.35
N LEU A 234 19.92 -2.78 -2.77
CA LEU A 234 18.47 -2.70 -2.64
C LEU A 234 18.01 -1.64 -3.63
N ILE A 235 17.40 -2.07 -4.74
CA ILE A 235 16.83 -1.14 -5.73
C ILE A 235 15.31 -1.06 -5.57
N THR A 236 14.72 0.09 -5.83
CA THR A 236 13.26 0.20 -5.99
C THR A 236 12.89 0.55 -7.43
N GLY A 237 11.63 0.33 -7.77
CA GLY A 237 11.06 0.92 -8.98
C GLY A 237 9.55 0.97 -8.91
N SER A 238 8.99 2.07 -9.41
CA SER A 238 7.55 2.31 -9.43
C SER A 238 6.84 1.90 -10.72
N LEU A 239 7.62 1.68 -11.80
CA LEU A 239 7.21 1.02 -13.05
C LEU A 239 7.67 -0.45 -13.01
N MET A 240 6.91 -1.29 -12.32
CA MET A 240 7.33 -2.66 -11.97
C MET A 240 7.58 -3.51 -13.21
N GLY A 241 6.65 -3.48 -14.17
CA GLY A 241 6.79 -4.20 -15.43
C GLY A 241 8.03 -3.77 -16.23
N VAL A 242 8.36 -2.48 -16.20
CA VAL A 242 9.57 -1.94 -16.86
C VAL A 242 10.83 -2.45 -16.17
N VAL A 243 10.94 -2.29 -14.85
CA VAL A 243 12.14 -2.72 -14.11
C VAL A 243 12.33 -4.23 -14.19
N SER A 244 11.27 -5.02 -14.02
CA SER A 244 11.37 -6.49 -14.10
C SER A 244 11.82 -6.95 -15.49
N GLU A 245 11.32 -6.34 -16.59
CA GLU A 245 11.79 -6.63 -17.95
C GLU A 245 13.27 -6.28 -18.13
N GLU A 246 13.72 -5.17 -17.58
CA GLU A 246 15.12 -4.74 -17.64
C GLU A 246 16.05 -5.66 -16.85
N LEU A 247 15.65 -6.05 -15.63
CA LEU A 247 16.40 -6.99 -14.81
C LEU A 247 16.49 -8.35 -15.50
N MET A 248 15.38 -8.86 -16.04
CA MET A 248 15.33 -10.14 -16.75
C MET A 248 16.25 -10.14 -17.97
N ARG A 249 16.27 -9.07 -18.76
CA ARG A 249 17.03 -9.02 -20.02
C ARG A 249 18.51 -8.68 -19.82
N TRP A 250 18.82 -7.73 -18.95
CA TRP A 250 20.15 -7.14 -18.88
C TRP A 250 20.92 -7.51 -17.60
N LEU A 251 20.21 -7.88 -16.54
CA LEU A 251 20.79 -8.26 -15.25
C LEU A 251 20.26 -9.62 -14.76
N PRO A 252 20.21 -10.67 -15.62
CA PRO A 252 19.53 -11.92 -15.31
C PRO A 252 20.17 -12.58 -14.08
N HIS A 253 19.30 -13.07 -13.19
CA HIS A 253 19.67 -13.78 -11.96
C HIS A 253 20.59 -12.99 -11.01
N ARG A 254 20.68 -11.66 -11.11
CA ARG A 254 21.51 -10.82 -10.22
C ARG A 254 20.75 -10.23 -9.06
N PHE A 255 19.44 -10.06 -9.23
CA PHE A 255 18.53 -9.54 -8.24
C PHE A 255 17.51 -10.61 -7.87
N ASP A 256 17.24 -10.77 -6.58
CA ASP A 256 16.02 -11.43 -6.12
C ASP A 256 14.89 -10.38 -6.12
N GLU A 257 13.81 -10.64 -6.84
CA GLU A 257 12.67 -9.71 -6.97
C GLU A 257 11.63 -9.95 -5.87
N PHE A 258 11.30 -8.88 -5.13
CA PHE A 258 10.28 -8.87 -4.08
C PHE A 258 9.23 -7.82 -4.42
N ILE A 259 7.98 -8.27 -4.51
CA ILE A 259 6.85 -7.37 -4.72
C ILE A 259 6.42 -6.81 -3.37
N VAL A 260 6.47 -5.49 -3.22
CA VAL A 260 6.01 -4.79 -2.03
C VAL A 260 4.49 -4.87 -1.98
N PRO A 261 3.91 -5.55 -0.98
CA PRO A 261 2.47 -5.69 -0.93
C PRO A 261 1.82 -4.37 -0.51
N LYS A 262 0.50 -4.33 -0.66
CA LYS A 262 -0.33 -3.35 0.03
C LYS A 262 -0.11 -3.41 1.54
N MET A 263 -0.38 -2.29 2.20
CA MET A 263 -0.31 -2.27 3.64
C MET A 263 -1.36 -3.24 4.20
N ASN A 264 -1.01 -3.89 5.30
CA ASN A 264 -1.95 -4.76 6.01
C ASN A 264 -3.18 -3.95 6.44
N ASP A 265 -4.38 -4.53 6.37
CA ASP A 265 -5.63 -3.86 6.72
C ASP A 265 -5.59 -3.16 8.10
N GLN A 266 -5.00 -3.82 9.11
CA GLN A 266 -4.93 -3.28 10.46
C GLN A 266 -3.96 -2.10 10.54
N GLU A 267 -2.79 -2.24 9.93
CA GLU A 267 -1.79 -1.16 9.82
C GLU A 267 -2.38 0.04 9.04
N ALA A 268 -3.09 -0.23 7.94
CA ALA A 268 -3.72 0.79 7.10
C ALA A 268 -4.85 1.52 7.82
N ALA A 269 -5.68 0.80 8.59
CA ALA A 269 -6.73 1.40 9.40
C ALA A 269 -6.14 2.27 10.52
N ALA A 270 -5.11 1.80 11.21
CA ALA A 270 -4.40 2.56 12.23
C ALA A 270 -3.76 3.83 11.65
N MET A 271 -3.10 3.70 10.49
CA MET A 271 -2.56 4.83 9.74
C MET A 271 -3.66 5.84 9.37
N THR A 272 -4.80 5.36 8.88
CA THR A 272 -5.92 6.23 8.48
C THR A 272 -6.47 7.04 9.65
N VAL A 273 -6.67 6.41 10.82
CA VAL A 273 -7.12 7.12 12.03
C VAL A 273 -6.07 8.14 12.48
N ASN A 274 -4.79 7.77 12.49
CA ASN A 274 -3.72 8.67 12.91
C ASN A 274 -3.62 9.90 12.00
N TYR A 275 -3.56 9.72 10.68
CA TYR A 275 -3.54 10.85 9.74
C TYR A 275 -4.85 11.64 9.77
N GLY A 276 -5.99 10.99 10.00
CA GLY A 276 -7.26 11.66 10.27
C GLY A 276 -7.16 12.64 11.43
N MET A 277 -6.66 12.19 12.58
CA MET A 277 -6.44 13.05 13.75
C MET A 277 -5.45 14.18 13.48
N LEU A 278 -4.32 13.90 12.80
CA LEU A 278 -3.31 14.90 12.45
C LEU A 278 -3.87 16.04 11.60
N TYR A 279 -4.80 15.73 10.69
CA TYR A 279 -5.43 16.71 9.81
C TYR A 279 -6.76 17.27 10.33
N GLY A 280 -7.18 16.90 11.55
CA GLY A 280 -8.39 17.41 12.18
C GLY A 280 -9.69 16.79 11.67
N HIS A 281 -9.64 15.56 11.16
CA HIS A 281 -10.81 14.75 10.81
C HIS A 281 -11.29 13.91 11.99
N ASP A 282 -12.59 13.62 12.03
CA ASP A 282 -13.23 12.78 13.06
C ASP A 282 -13.49 11.37 12.51
N ILE A 283 -12.40 10.70 12.13
CA ILE A 283 -12.48 9.39 11.46
C ILE A 283 -12.63 8.27 12.50
N THR A 284 -13.80 7.66 12.53
CA THR A 284 -14.04 6.44 13.32
C THR A 284 -13.34 5.22 12.71
N PRO A 285 -13.12 4.12 13.48
CA PRO A 285 -12.59 2.87 12.92
C PRO A 285 -13.41 2.29 11.75
N GLY A 286 -14.74 2.51 11.75
CA GLY A 286 -15.62 2.11 10.66
C GLY A 286 -15.35 2.92 9.39
N THR A 287 -15.30 4.24 9.52
CA THR A 287 -14.94 5.15 8.41
C THR A 287 -13.52 4.87 7.90
N ALA A 288 -12.56 4.60 8.79
CA ALA A 288 -11.21 4.21 8.43
C ALA A 288 -11.19 2.91 7.60
N SER A 289 -11.92 1.89 8.04
CA SER A 289 -12.02 0.62 7.30
C SER A 289 -12.62 0.81 5.90
N TYR A 290 -13.57 1.73 5.75
CA TYR A 290 -14.12 2.10 4.44
C TYR A 290 -13.10 2.81 3.55
N ILE A 291 -12.37 3.80 4.08
CA ILE A 291 -11.29 4.50 3.36
C ILE A 291 -10.21 3.50 2.90
N VAL A 292 -9.80 2.61 3.79
CA VAL A 292 -8.85 1.52 3.52
C VAL A 292 -9.36 0.65 2.37
N HIS A 293 -10.64 0.27 2.38
CA HIS A 293 -11.25 -0.48 1.29
C HIS A 293 -11.23 0.29 -0.05
N VAL A 294 -11.72 1.54 -0.11
CA VAL A 294 -11.80 2.27 -1.40
C VAL A 294 -10.43 2.67 -1.96
N THR A 295 -9.42 2.74 -1.11
CA THR A 295 -8.01 2.97 -1.50
C THR A 295 -7.23 1.68 -1.73
N ASN A 296 -7.87 0.52 -1.50
CA ASN A 296 -7.25 -0.80 -1.57
C ASN A 296 -5.96 -0.91 -0.74
N ASN A 297 -5.98 -0.29 0.44
CA ASN A 297 -4.88 -0.20 1.42
C ASN A 297 -3.56 0.36 0.85
N VAL A 298 -3.61 1.17 -0.22
CA VAL A 298 -2.43 1.85 -0.74
C VAL A 298 -2.14 3.07 0.15
N PRO A 299 -1.03 3.10 0.92
CA PRO A 299 -0.80 4.14 1.93
C PRO A 299 -0.85 5.56 1.39
N GLY A 300 -0.22 5.82 0.25
CA GLY A 300 -0.25 7.17 -0.32
C GLY A 300 -1.64 7.56 -0.85
N ARG A 301 -2.51 6.62 -1.24
CA ARG A 301 -3.91 6.91 -1.59
C ARG A 301 -4.72 7.29 -0.34
N ILE A 302 -4.47 6.62 0.78
CA ILE A 302 -5.05 6.98 2.08
C ILE A 302 -4.65 8.42 2.43
N VAL A 303 -3.35 8.73 2.35
CA VAL A 303 -2.83 10.10 2.57
C VAL A 303 -3.48 11.09 1.60
N ASP A 304 -3.58 10.76 0.32
CA ASP A 304 -4.20 11.62 -0.68
C ASP A 304 -5.68 11.90 -0.31
N ILE A 305 -6.43 10.93 0.24
CA ILE A 305 -7.83 11.12 0.70
C ILE A 305 -7.93 11.96 1.97
N VAL A 306 -7.08 11.74 2.97
CA VAL A 306 -7.17 12.46 4.26
C VAL A 306 -6.44 13.80 4.28
N THR A 307 -5.63 14.11 3.27
CA THR A 307 -4.97 15.42 3.21
C THR A 307 -5.99 16.52 2.89
N PRO A 308 -6.08 17.59 3.70
CA PRO A 308 -6.97 18.72 3.45
C PRO A 308 -6.59 19.47 2.17
N LYS A 309 -7.59 19.83 1.36
CA LYS A 309 -7.43 20.66 0.16
C LYS A 309 -8.59 21.64 0.06
N PHE A 310 -8.36 22.77 -0.61
CA PHE A 310 -9.42 23.76 -0.84
C PHE A 310 -10.58 23.11 -1.61
N GLY A 311 -11.79 23.19 -1.04
CA GLY A 311 -13.00 22.60 -1.63
C GLY A 311 -13.19 21.09 -1.37
N LYS A 312 -12.25 20.43 -0.66
CA LYS A 312 -12.39 19.03 -0.27
C LYS A 312 -13.04 18.92 1.12
N PRO A 313 -14.04 18.04 1.31
CA PRO A 313 -14.76 17.95 2.58
C PRO A 313 -13.88 17.37 3.70
N ALA A 314 -14.15 17.80 4.94
CA ALA A 314 -13.67 17.10 6.12
C ALA A 314 -14.41 15.77 6.26
N ILE A 315 -13.72 14.74 6.77
CA ILE A 315 -14.24 13.38 6.85
C ILE A 315 -14.64 13.05 8.29
N SER A 316 -15.91 12.70 8.50
CA SER A 316 -16.36 12.00 9.71
C SER A 316 -17.18 10.75 9.39
N THR A 317 -17.83 10.74 8.23
CA THR A 317 -18.69 9.64 7.75
C THR A 317 -18.14 8.97 6.48
N THR A 318 -18.74 7.83 6.11
CA THR A 318 -18.48 7.16 4.83
C THR A 318 -18.88 8.03 3.64
N GLU A 319 -19.95 8.81 3.77
CA GLU A 319 -20.42 9.72 2.74
C GLU A 319 -19.44 10.88 2.52
N ASP A 320 -18.78 11.36 3.59
CA ASP A 320 -17.73 12.37 3.46
C ASP A 320 -16.50 11.80 2.78
N ALA A 321 -16.12 10.55 3.11
CA ALA A 321 -15.02 9.85 2.48
C ALA A 321 -15.26 9.66 0.97
N ASP A 322 -16.50 9.35 0.56
CA ASP A 322 -16.88 9.29 -0.84
C ASP A 322 -16.78 10.65 -1.54
N ARG A 323 -17.21 11.73 -0.90
CA ARG A 323 -17.08 13.09 -1.48
C ARG A 323 -15.61 13.53 -1.55
N ALA A 324 -14.78 13.12 -0.60
CA ALA A 324 -13.33 13.33 -0.65
C ALA A 324 -12.69 12.52 -1.77
N LEU A 325 -13.09 11.26 -1.97
CA LEU A 325 -12.64 10.43 -3.08
C LEU A 325 -13.05 11.02 -4.42
N GLU A 326 -14.31 11.46 -4.56
CA GLU A 326 -14.83 12.13 -5.77
C GLU A 326 -13.99 13.37 -6.12
N PHE A 327 -13.65 14.19 -5.12
CA PHE A 327 -12.73 15.32 -5.31
C PHE A 327 -11.36 14.83 -5.83
N GLU A 328 -10.78 13.82 -5.20
CA GLU A 328 -9.44 13.33 -5.54
C GLU A 328 -9.36 12.73 -6.96
N VAL A 329 -10.38 11.99 -7.38
CA VAL A 329 -10.44 11.41 -8.74
C VAL A 329 -10.93 12.40 -9.79
N GLY A 330 -11.63 13.47 -9.39
CA GLY A 330 -12.14 14.50 -10.28
C GLY A 330 -11.11 15.58 -10.62
N GLN A 331 -10.38 16.06 -9.62
CA GLN A 331 -9.43 17.18 -9.78
C GLN A 331 -8.25 17.14 -8.80
N GLY A 332 -8.14 16.12 -7.95
CA GLY A 332 -7.07 16.02 -6.96
C GLY A 332 -5.84 15.24 -7.42
N THR A 333 -5.06 14.79 -6.45
CA THR A 333 -3.76 14.14 -6.67
C THR A 333 -3.95 12.75 -7.26
N ILE A 334 -4.97 12.00 -6.81
CA ILE A 334 -5.24 10.67 -7.33
C ILE A 334 -5.46 10.69 -8.83
N LYS A 335 -6.23 11.67 -9.34
CA LYS A 335 -6.39 11.88 -10.78
C LYS A 335 -5.06 12.13 -11.47
N SER A 336 -4.31 13.13 -11.01
CA SER A 336 -3.04 13.53 -11.64
C SER A 336 -2.07 12.36 -11.74
N ASP A 337 -1.95 11.56 -10.68
CA ASP A 337 -1.10 10.36 -10.69
C ASP A 337 -1.55 9.34 -11.73
N TRP A 338 -2.86 9.08 -11.83
CA TRP A 338 -3.40 8.13 -12.81
C TRP A 338 -3.26 8.64 -14.25
N ASP A 339 -3.46 9.93 -14.47
CA ASP A 339 -3.30 10.54 -15.78
C ASP A 339 -1.87 10.38 -16.30
N GLU A 340 -0.86 10.44 -15.44
CA GLU A 340 0.52 10.20 -15.82
C GLU A 340 0.76 8.76 -16.30
N TYR A 341 0.29 7.76 -15.53
CA TYR A 341 0.36 6.35 -15.95
C TYR A 341 -0.40 6.08 -17.25
N LEU A 342 -1.61 6.63 -17.36
CA LEU A 342 -2.43 6.51 -18.56
C LEU A 342 -1.73 7.16 -19.75
N ALA A 343 -1.11 8.33 -19.59
CA ALA A 343 -0.39 9.01 -20.66
C ALA A 343 0.80 8.20 -21.18
N LEU A 344 1.57 7.57 -20.29
CA LEU A 344 2.66 6.66 -20.66
C LEU A 344 2.17 5.50 -21.53
N ALA A 345 1.05 4.87 -21.15
CA ALA A 345 0.48 3.79 -21.93
C ALA A 345 -0.19 4.26 -23.24
N MET A 346 -0.92 5.38 -23.23
CA MET A 346 -1.66 5.92 -24.38
C MET A 346 -0.76 6.21 -25.58
N ASN A 347 0.49 6.60 -25.35
CA ASN A 347 1.45 6.80 -26.43
C ASN A 347 1.86 5.48 -27.13
N ALA A 348 1.53 4.33 -26.55
CA ALA A 348 1.91 3.01 -27.05
C ALA A 348 0.74 2.13 -27.54
N VAL A 349 -0.51 2.39 -27.12
CA VAL A 349 -1.69 1.53 -27.42
C VAL A 349 -2.90 2.30 -27.97
N ASN A 350 -3.87 1.58 -28.56
CA ASN A 350 -5.16 2.17 -28.91
C ASN A 350 -5.90 2.62 -27.63
N HIS A 351 -6.03 3.94 -27.45
CA HIS A 351 -6.51 4.53 -26.21
C HIS A 351 -7.97 4.19 -25.86
N VAL A 352 -8.83 3.87 -26.83
CA VAL A 352 -10.24 3.54 -26.59
C VAL A 352 -10.37 2.10 -26.05
N ASN A 353 -9.75 1.14 -26.72
CA ASN A 353 -9.78 -0.26 -26.29
C ASN A 353 -9.06 -0.45 -24.96
N MET A 354 -7.94 0.23 -24.75
CA MET A 354 -7.25 0.28 -23.46
C MET A 354 -8.21 0.63 -22.32
N ARG A 355 -8.90 1.79 -22.40
CA ARG A 355 -9.75 2.27 -21.30
C ARG A 355 -10.90 1.29 -21.02
N ARG A 356 -11.49 0.70 -22.06
CA ARG A 356 -12.56 -0.31 -21.93
C ARG A 356 -12.05 -1.58 -21.27
N ILE A 357 -10.90 -2.10 -21.69
CA ILE A 357 -10.28 -3.30 -21.11
C ILE A 357 -9.89 -3.05 -19.65
N THR A 358 -9.17 -1.97 -19.36
CA THR A 358 -8.74 -1.62 -18.01
C THR A 358 -9.93 -1.43 -17.08
N TYR A 359 -10.95 -0.69 -17.49
CA TYR A 359 -12.17 -0.52 -16.69
C TYR A 359 -12.88 -1.84 -16.43
N PHE A 360 -13.07 -2.67 -17.47
CA PHE A 360 -13.72 -3.97 -17.34
C PHE A 360 -13.00 -4.86 -16.33
N LEU A 361 -11.68 -4.94 -16.45
CA LEU A 361 -10.85 -5.74 -15.56
C LEU A 361 -10.87 -5.20 -14.12
N CYS A 362 -10.79 -3.88 -13.92
CA CYS A 362 -10.90 -3.27 -12.59
C CYS A 362 -12.30 -3.42 -11.96
N ARG A 363 -13.36 -3.48 -12.78
CA ARG A 363 -14.73 -3.73 -12.31
C ARG A 363 -14.92 -5.17 -11.84
N HIS A 364 -14.21 -6.12 -12.43
CA HIS A 364 -14.23 -7.54 -12.05
C HIS A 364 -12.99 -7.88 -11.22
N GLU A 365 -12.75 -7.09 -10.17
CA GLU A 365 -11.59 -7.28 -9.29
C GLU A 365 -11.56 -8.71 -8.72
N GLY A 366 -10.39 -9.35 -8.79
CA GLY A 366 -10.20 -10.74 -8.33
C GLY A 366 -10.51 -11.80 -9.39
N GLU A 367 -11.08 -11.43 -10.54
CA GLU A 367 -11.30 -12.31 -11.67
C GLU A 367 -10.18 -12.20 -12.71
N TRP A 368 -9.94 -13.29 -13.44
CA TRP A 368 -8.83 -13.44 -14.37
C TRP A 368 -9.31 -13.99 -15.70
N TYR A 369 -9.01 -13.28 -16.78
CA TYR A 369 -9.57 -13.55 -18.11
C TYR A 369 -8.49 -13.91 -19.12
N TYR A 370 -8.73 -14.90 -19.98
CA TYR A 370 -7.89 -15.08 -21.16
C TYR A 370 -8.20 -13.98 -22.19
N PRO A 371 -7.24 -13.64 -23.09
CA PRO A 371 -7.48 -12.66 -24.15
C PRO A 371 -8.75 -12.93 -24.98
N ARG A 372 -9.05 -14.20 -25.24
CA ARG A 372 -10.26 -14.62 -25.97
C ARG A 372 -11.56 -14.27 -25.24
N ASP A 373 -11.56 -14.39 -23.92
CA ASP A 373 -12.71 -14.10 -23.08
C ASP A 373 -12.93 -12.58 -23.02
N LEU A 374 -11.86 -11.79 -22.89
CA LEU A 374 -11.91 -10.33 -22.97
C LEU A 374 -12.45 -9.85 -24.31
N LYS A 375 -11.94 -10.41 -25.41
CA LYS A 375 -12.42 -10.08 -26.76
C LYS A 375 -13.92 -10.33 -26.91
N ARG A 376 -14.41 -11.44 -26.36
CA ARG A 376 -15.84 -11.79 -26.40
C ARG A 376 -16.67 -10.87 -25.50
N ALA A 377 -16.26 -10.71 -24.25
CA ALA A 377 -16.99 -9.92 -23.25
C ALA A 377 -17.13 -8.44 -23.68
N LEU A 378 -16.09 -7.89 -24.30
CA LEU A 378 -16.05 -6.49 -24.73
C LEU A 378 -16.39 -6.27 -26.20
N SER A 379 -16.66 -7.34 -26.95
CA SER A 379 -16.88 -7.30 -28.40
C SER A 379 -15.79 -6.49 -29.12
N LEU A 380 -14.51 -6.81 -28.85
CA LEU A 380 -13.38 -6.06 -29.40
C LEU A 380 -13.13 -6.44 -30.87
N GLU A 381 -13.11 -5.44 -31.74
CA GLU A 381 -12.72 -5.56 -33.16
C GLU A 381 -11.19 -5.50 -33.31
N LEU A 382 -10.49 -6.43 -32.65
CA LEU A 382 -9.03 -6.59 -32.73
C LEU A 382 -8.69 -8.04 -33.09
N ASP A 383 -7.66 -8.27 -33.90
CA ASP A 383 -7.10 -9.62 -34.04
C ASP A 383 -6.40 -10.08 -32.74
N ASP A 384 -6.17 -11.40 -32.60
CA ASP A 384 -5.63 -11.98 -31.36
C ASP A 384 -4.18 -11.54 -31.09
N SER A 385 -3.38 -11.31 -32.14
CA SER A 385 -1.99 -10.86 -32.00
C SER A 385 -1.96 -9.44 -31.45
N ARG A 386 -2.74 -8.55 -32.06
CA ARG A 386 -2.83 -7.15 -31.64
C ARG A 386 -3.36 -7.01 -30.22
N LEU A 387 -4.39 -7.79 -29.86
CA LEU A 387 -4.90 -7.79 -28.49
C LEU A 387 -3.83 -8.22 -27.47
N ARG A 388 -3.01 -9.22 -27.78
CA ARG A 388 -1.92 -9.67 -26.90
C ARG A 388 -0.83 -8.62 -26.76
N GLU A 389 -0.47 -7.94 -27.85
CA GLU A 389 0.47 -6.82 -27.81
C GLU A 389 -0.05 -5.70 -26.90
N GLU A 390 -1.32 -5.30 -27.07
CA GLU A 390 -1.93 -4.27 -26.22
C GLU A 390 -1.98 -4.71 -24.75
N LEU A 391 -2.42 -5.94 -24.44
CA LEU A 391 -2.42 -6.45 -23.08
C LEU A 391 -1.02 -6.54 -22.46
N ALA A 392 0.01 -6.91 -23.24
CA ALA A 392 1.39 -6.92 -22.78
C ALA A 392 1.89 -5.50 -22.44
N LEU A 393 1.53 -4.51 -23.24
CA LEU A 393 1.85 -3.10 -22.98
C LEU A 393 1.11 -2.58 -21.74
N LEU A 394 -0.18 -2.88 -21.59
CA LEU A 394 -0.94 -2.51 -20.40
C LEU A 394 -0.35 -3.12 -19.14
N HIS A 395 0.08 -4.38 -19.19
CA HIS A 395 0.77 -5.02 -18.08
C HIS A 395 2.13 -4.37 -17.80
N LYS A 396 2.91 -4.05 -18.84
CA LYS A 396 4.22 -3.40 -18.71
C LYS A 396 4.15 -2.03 -18.02
N TYR A 397 3.11 -1.26 -18.29
CA TYR A 397 2.85 0.04 -17.64
C TYR A 397 2.02 -0.09 -16.36
N ASP A 398 1.95 -1.29 -15.79
CA ASP A 398 1.24 -1.63 -14.57
C ASP A 398 -0.26 -1.27 -14.59
N LEU A 399 -0.91 -1.13 -15.74
CA LEU A 399 -2.35 -0.81 -15.87
C LEU A 399 -3.28 -2.02 -15.82
N ILE A 400 -2.74 -3.23 -15.88
CA ILE A 400 -3.43 -4.51 -15.64
C ILE A 400 -2.43 -5.51 -15.07
N GLU A 401 -2.92 -6.65 -14.61
CA GLU A 401 -2.08 -7.71 -14.04
C GLU A 401 -2.07 -8.97 -14.89
N LEU A 402 -1.05 -9.81 -14.75
CA LEU A 402 -0.87 -11.05 -15.49
C LEU A 402 -0.60 -12.23 -14.54
N SER A 403 -1.40 -13.28 -14.64
CA SER A 403 -1.21 -14.53 -13.89
C SER A 403 -1.63 -15.75 -14.71
N GLY A 404 -0.68 -16.66 -14.94
CA GLY A 404 -0.95 -17.90 -15.69
C GLY A 404 -1.51 -17.67 -17.10
N GLY A 405 -1.07 -16.61 -17.78
CA GLY A 405 -1.55 -16.23 -19.13
C GLY A 405 -2.94 -15.58 -19.16
N ARG A 406 -3.50 -15.25 -18.00
CA ARG A 406 -4.76 -14.52 -17.82
C ARG A 406 -4.50 -13.12 -17.28
N TYR A 407 -5.38 -12.19 -17.61
CA TYR A 407 -5.27 -10.80 -17.23
C TYR A 407 -6.35 -10.42 -16.21
N GLY A 408 -5.96 -9.63 -15.21
CA GLY A 408 -6.80 -9.13 -14.13
C GLY A 408 -6.75 -7.61 -14.02
N GLY A 409 -7.74 -7.03 -13.34
CA GLY A 409 -7.75 -5.61 -13.03
C GLY A 409 -6.63 -5.27 -12.06
N VAL A 410 -6.12 -4.04 -12.11
CA VAL A 410 -5.11 -3.67 -11.14
C VAL A 410 -5.72 -3.55 -9.77
N PHE A 411 -4.96 -4.01 -8.80
CA PHE A 411 -5.17 -3.90 -7.38
C PHE A 411 -5.18 -2.45 -6.81
N ASP A 412 -5.54 -1.40 -7.56
CA ASP A 412 -5.88 -0.05 -7.02
C ASP A 412 -7.25 0.39 -7.55
N ARG A 413 -8.25 0.39 -6.66
CA ARG A 413 -9.66 0.70 -6.97
C ARG A 413 -9.87 2.15 -7.40
N THR A 414 -8.92 3.05 -7.10
CA THR A 414 -9.03 4.46 -7.50
C THR A 414 -8.87 4.64 -9.01
N LEU A 415 -8.20 3.73 -9.72
CA LEU A 415 -8.13 3.73 -11.17
C LEU A 415 -9.53 3.52 -11.78
N LYS A 416 -10.31 2.57 -11.25
CA LYS A 416 -11.71 2.35 -11.65
C LYS A 416 -12.50 3.67 -11.56
N LYS A 417 -12.35 4.39 -10.45
CA LYS A 417 -13.04 5.65 -10.19
C LYS A 417 -12.60 6.80 -11.10
N VAL A 418 -11.30 6.93 -11.37
CA VAL A 418 -10.81 7.90 -12.37
C VAL A 418 -11.40 7.58 -13.75
N LEU A 419 -11.42 6.30 -14.14
CA LEU A 419 -11.99 5.88 -15.41
C LEU A 419 -13.48 6.20 -15.50
N MET A 420 -14.24 5.91 -14.44
CA MET A 420 -15.67 6.23 -14.37
C MET A 420 -15.94 7.74 -14.50
N LYS A 421 -15.18 8.57 -13.78
CA LYS A 421 -15.43 10.03 -13.71
C LYS A 421 -15.12 10.74 -15.02
N HIS A 422 -14.07 10.32 -15.74
CA HIS A 422 -13.55 11.05 -16.91
C HIS A 422 -13.88 10.41 -18.25
N TYR A 423 -14.28 9.14 -18.28
CA TYR A 423 -14.52 8.41 -19.53
C TYR A 423 -15.88 7.69 -19.54
N GLY A 424 -16.85 8.19 -18.77
CA GLY A 424 -18.18 7.57 -18.67
C GLY A 424 -18.93 7.44 -20.00
N ASP A 425 -18.67 8.34 -20.95
CA ASP A 425 -19.19 8.30 -22.32
C ASP A 425 -18.69 7.08 -23.11
N ILE A 426 -17.38 6.81 -23.06
CA ILE A 426 -16.75 5.65 -23.74
C ILE A 426 -17.11 4.33 -23.03
N LEU A 427 -17.36 4.40 -21.72
CA LEU A 427 -17.67 3.24 -20.88
C LEU A 427 -19.17 2.91 -20.82
N GLY A 428 -20.03 3.74 -21.42
CA GLY A 428 -21.49 3.54 -21.42
C GLY A 428 -22.14 3.69 -20.04
N LEU A 429 -21.59 4.57 -19.20
CA LEU A 429 -22.09 4.80 -17.84
C LEU A 429 -23.34 5.70 -17.84
N PRO A 430 -24.25 5.54 -16.85
CA PRO A 430 -25.45 6.35 -16.78
C PRO A 430 -25.10 7.82 -16.55
N VAL A 431 -25.63 8.71 -17.40
CA VAL A 431 -25.44 10.17 -17.29
C VAL A 431 -26.33 10.74 -16.18
N LYS A 432 -27.57 10.26 -16.08
CA LYS A 432 -28.49 10.62 -15.01
C LYS A 432 -28.14 9.84 -13.75
N ASP A 433 -28.12 10.50 -12.60
CA ASP A 433 -27.84 9.89 -11.30
C ASP A 433 -26.42 9.30 -11.17
N PHE A 434 -25.45 9.77 -11.98
CA PHE A 434 -24.07 9.30 -11.97
C PHE A 434 -23.42 9.40 -10.58
N ASP A 435 -23.67 10.48 -9.84
CA ASP A 435 -23.08 10.64 -8.50
C ASP A 435 -23.58 9.57 -7.52
N ALA A 436 -24.86 9.18 -7.63
CA ALA A 436 -25.40 8.08 -6.85
C ALA A 436 -24.80 6.74 -7.30
N TYR A 437 -24.70 6.51 -8.62
CA TYR A 437 -24.04 5.32 -9.18
C TYR A 437 -22.59 5.19 -8.72
N PHE A 438 -21.83 6.29 -8.73
CA PHE A 438 -20.43 6.36 -8.34
C PHE A 438 -20.23 6.00 -6.86
N ARG A 439 -21.07 6.53 -5.96
CA ARG A 439 -21.04 6.21 -4.53
C ARG A 439 -21.48 4.77 -4.25
N ASN A 440 -22.60 4.37 -4.85
CA ASN A 440 -23.16 3.03 -4.65
C ASN A 440 -22.17 1.93 -5.08
N ASP A 441 -21.41 2.14 -6.16
CA ASP A 441 -20.38 1.19 -6.59
C ASP A 441 -19.29 0.96 -5.53
N SER A 442 -18.81 1.99 -4.83
CA SER A 442 -17.81 1.82 -3.75
C SER A 442 -18.38 1.02 -2.58
N LEU A 443 -19.62 1.34 -2.19
CA LEU A 443 -20.19 0.79 -0.99
C LEU A 443 -20.75 -0.62 -1.19
N LEU A 444 -21.32 -0.92 -2.35
CA LEU A 444 -21.72 -2.28 -2.71
C LEU A 444 -20.50 -3.21 -2.70
N ASP A 445 -19.39 -2.79 -3.30
CA ASP A 445 -18.13 -3.54 -3.25
C ASP A 445 -17.65 -3.75 -1.81
N TYR A 446 -17.73 -2.70 -0.98
CA TYR A 446 -17.37 -2.78 0.44
C TYR A 446 -18.22 -3.78 1.21
N LEU A 447 -19.54 -3.75 0.99
CA LEU A 447 -20.47 -4.64 1.68
C LEU A 447 -20.32 -6.08 1.18
N HIS A 448 -20.15 -6.30 -0.13
CA HIS A 448 -19.82 -7.63 -0.66
C HIS A 448 -18.53 -8.17 -0.06
N GLU A 449 -17.50 -7.35 0.08
CA GLU A 449 -16.24 -7.79 0.70
C GLU A 449 -16.42 -8.12 2.18
N ARG A 450 -17.21 -7.33 2.92
CA ARG A 450 -17.55 -7.65 4.33
C ARG A 450 -18.37 -8.93 4.43
N VAL A 451 -19.35 -9.12 3.57
CA VAL A 451 -20.14 -10.35 3.45
C VAL A 451 -19.21 -11.54 3.23
N ARG A 452 -18.29 -11.45 2.26
CA ARG A 452 -17.31 -12.51 1.98
C ARG A 452 -16.37 -12.78 3.15
N ARG A 453 -15.88 -11.74 3.85
CA ARG A 453 -15.05 -11.91 5.05
C ARG A 453 -15.84 -12.54 6.19
N LEU A 454 -17.10 -12.15 6.36
CA LEU A 454 -18.00 -12.78 7.32
C LEU A 454 -18.22 -14.26 6.95
N GLU A 455 -18.46 -14.58 5.68
CA GLU A 455 -18.56 -15.95 5.16
C GLU A 455 -17.28 -16.75 5.43
N LEU A 456 -16.10 -16.24 5.09
CA LEU A 456 -14.82 -16.90 5.39
C LEU A 456 -14.64 -17.10 6.90
N SER A 457 -14.96 -16.09 7.71
CA SER A 457 -14.91 -16.22 9.16
C SER A 457 -15.90 -17.26 9.68
N LEU A 458 -17.04 -17.43 9.01
CA LEU A 458 -18.03 -18.46 9.30
C LEU A 458 -17.53 -19.83 8.84
N GLU A 459 -16.88 -19.96 7.68
CA GLU A 459 -16.25 -21.21 7.22
C GLU A 459 -15.13 -21.65 8.16
N GLU A 460 -14.22 -20.74 8.54
CA GLU A 460 -13.19 -20.98 9.54
C GLU A 460 -13.80 -21.33 10.90
N ALA A 461 -14.84 -20.59 11.30
CA ALA A 461 -15.58 -20.88 12.51
C ALA A 461 -16.41 -22.16 12.39
N GLU A 462 -16.76 -22.65 11.21
CA GLU A 462 -17.48 -23.90 10.94
C GLU A 462 -16.52 -25.08 11.05
N VAL A 463 -15.30 -24.96 10.55
CA VAL A 463 -14.20 -25.92 10.80
C VAL A 463 -13.90 -26.00 12.30
N LEU A 464 -13.82 -24.85 12.97
CA LEU A 464 -13.73 -24.80 14.44
C LEU A 464 -14.98 -25.40 15.08
N ARG A 465 -16.18 -25.06 14.62
CA ARG A 465 -17.47 -25.54 15.15
C ARG A 465 -17.59 -27.05 15.03
N ASP A 466 -17.11 -27.66 13.95
CA ASP A 466 -17.09 -29.10 13.75
C ASP A 466 -16.11 -29.78 14.72
N THR A 467 -14.97 -29.14 14.96
CA THR A 467 -14.04 -29.51 16.05
C THR A 467 -14.68 -29.31 17.43
N MET A 468 -15.56 -28.31 17.57
CA MET A 468 -16.27 -27.91 18.79
C MET A 468 -17.65 -28.57 18.97
N ASN A 469 -18.14 -29.37 18.03
CA ASN A 469 -19.39 -30.14 18.17
C ASN A 469 -19.24 -31.18 19.30
N VAL A 470 -18.00 -31.46 19.70
CA VAL A 470 -17.61 -32.28 20.86
C VAL A 470 -17.57 -31.47 22.17
N LEU A 471 -17.43 -30.14 22.12
CA LEU A 471 -17.33 -29.30 23.32
C LEU A 471 -18.69 -29.12 24.02
N ARG A 472 -18.70 -29.47 25.30
CA ARG A 472 -19.76 -29.23 26.29
C ARG A 472 -19.18 -28.36 27.42
N GLY A 473 -20.02 -27.61 28.14
CA GLY A 473 -19.57 -26.78 29.26
C GLY A 473 -19.06 -25.39 28.84
N GLU A 474 -17.87 -25.00 29.31
CA GLU A 474 -17.34 -23.62 29.31
C GLU A 474 -17.06 -22.98 27.93
N HIS A 475 -17.21 -23.73 26.83
CA HIS A 475 -16.96 -23.27 25.46
C HIS A 475 -18.25 -23.08 24.62
N ASN A 476 -19.43 -23.21 25.21
CA ASN A 476 -20.73 -23.12 24.50
C ASN A 476 -21.02 -21.70 23.93
N ASN A 477 -20.46 -20.69 24.56
CA ASN A 477 -20.54 -19.26 24.24
C ASN A 477 -20.03 -18.96 22.81
N LEU A 478 -19.01 -19.69 22.36
CA LEU A 478 -18.47 -19.57 21.00
C LEU A 478 -19.48 -20.00 19.91
N LYS A 479 -20.43 -20.89 20.22
CA LYS A 479 -21.53 -21.26 19.31
C LYS A 479 -22.57 -20.14 19.17
N GLY A 480 -22.73 -19.30 20.21
CA GLY A 480 -23.59 -18.11 20.17
C GLY A 480 -23.04 -17.04 19.22
N HIS A 481 -21.76 -16.70 19.38
CA HIS A 481 -21.09 -15.72 18.53
C HIS A 481 -21.04 -16.10 17.04
N TYR A 482 -20.92 -17.39 16.73
CA TYR A 482 -21.05 -17.88 15.35
C TYR A 482 -22.45 -17.56 14.79
N TYR A 483 -23.49 -17.86 15.56
CA TYR A 483 -24.87 -17.72 15.13
C TYR A 483 -25.29 -16.24 14.97
N GLU A 484 -24.79 -15.35 15.83
CA GLU A 484 -24.95 -13.90 15.71
C GLU A 484 -24.43 -13.37 14.36
N ARG A 485 -23.29 -13.91 13.90
CA ARG A 485 -22.68 -13.56 12.61
C ARG A 485 -23.50 -14.08 11.43
N GLU A 486 -24.11 -15.26 11.53
CA GLU A 486 -25.02 -15.77 10.49
C GLU A 486 -26.26 -14.88 10.34
N VAL A 487 -26.87 -14.47 11.46
CA VAL A 487 -28.03 -13.56 11.46
C VAL A 487 -27.66 -12.22 10.84
N LEU A 488 -26.52 -11.64 11.25
CA LEU A 488 -26.02 -10.39 10.68
C LEU A 488 -25.75 -10.52 9.18
N LEU A 489 -25.11 -11.62 8.73
CA LEU A 489 -24.85 -11.89 7.32
C LEU A 489 -26.15 -11.94 6.51
N GLY A 490 -27.18 -12.62 7.03
CA GLY A 490 -28.49 -12.70 6.41
C GLY A 490 -29.17 -11.32 6.28
N LEU A 491 -29.09 -10.49 7.31
CA LEU A 491 -29.62 -9.13 7.28
C LEU A 491 -28.89 -8.26 6.25
N ILE A 492 -27.56 -8.32 6.19
CA ILE A 492 -26.77 -7.53 5.23
C ILE A 492 -27.05 -7.97 3.80
N LYS A 493 -27.09 -9.29 3.52
CA LYS A 493 -27.47 -9.82 2.20
C LYS A 493 -28.86 -9.36 1.79
N ALA A 494 -29.83 -9.42 2.70
CA ALA A 494 -31.17 -8.92 2.45
C ALA A 494 -31.20 -7.42 2.12
N ILE A 495 -30.36 -6.58 2.75
CA ILE A 495 -30.25 -5.16 2.38
C ILE A 495 -29.66 -5.00 0.96
N ILE A 496 -28.59 -5.74 0.64
CA ILE A 496 -27.94 -5.71 -0.68
C ILE A 496 -28.90 -6.14 -1.79
N ASP A 497 -29.65 -7.21 -1.56
CA ASP A 497 -30.58 -7.81 -2.52
C ASP A 497 -31.93 -7.07 -2.60
N GLY A 498 -32.14 -6.02 -1.80
CA GLY A 498 -33.42 -5.30 -1.72
C GLY A 498 -34.55 -6.11 -1.10
N GLY A 499 -34.23 -7.04 -0.21
CA GLY A 499 -35.17 -7.89 0.53
C GLY A 499 -36.11 -7.13 1.47
N GLY A 500 -37.33 -7.66 1.64
CA GLY A 500 -38.38 -7.09 2.49
C GLY A 500 -38.27 -7.45 3.97
N GLY A 501 -39.27 -7.05 4.77
CA GLY A 501 -39.35 -7.37 6.21
C GLY A 501 -38.51 -6.42 7.07
N LEU A 502 -37.65 -6.95 7.94
CA LEU A 502 -36.87 -6.14 8.89
C LEU A 502 -35.94 -5.14 8.18
N THR A 503 -35.48 -5.46 6.98
CA THR A 503 -34.52 -4.67 6.19
C THR A 503 -35.18 -3.71 5.20
N GLU A 504 -36.52 -3.73 5.09
CA GLU A 504 -37.24 -2.98 4.06
C GLU A 504 -36.97 -1.47 4.14
N GLY A 505 -36.59 -0.86 3.01
CA GLY A 505 -36.33 0.57 2.93
C GLY A 505 -35.06 1.04 3.64
N ILE A 506 -34.20 0.13 4.10
CA ILE A 506 -32.83 0.46 4.50
C ILE A 506 -31.98 0.55 3.23
N PRO A 507 -31.44 1.72 2.88
CA PRO A 507 -30.54 1.85 1.75
C PRO A 507 -29.24 1.10 2.02
N VAL A 508 -28.68 0.47 0.99
CA VAL A 508 -27.31 -0.08 1.02
C VAL A 508 -26.31 0.98 1.50
N THR A 509 -26.60 2.27 1.24
CA THR A 509 -25.82 3.46 1.61
C THR A 509 -25.98 4.00 3.00
N ASP A 510 -26.86 3.45 3.81
CA ASP A 510 -27.23 4.12 5.05
C ASP A 510 -27.54 3.08 6.11
N PHE A 511 -26.52 2.29 6.46
CA PHE A 511 -26.53 1.46 7.66
C PHE A 511 -25.14 1.17 8.26
N SER A 512 -25.12 0.91 9.55
CA SER A 512 -23.98 0.39 10.32
C SER A 512 -24.42 -0.76 11.23
N TYR A 513 -23.48 -1.51 11.81
CA TYR A 513 -23.84 -2.57 12.77
C TYR A 513 -22.86 -2.67 13.94
N THR A 514 -23.38 -3.18 15.06
CA THR A 514 -22.62 -3.60 16.23
C THR A 514 -23.07 -5.01 16.63
N LEU A 515 -22.11 -5.92 16.81
CA LEU A 515 -22.34 -7.20 17.48
C LEU A 515 -22.09 -7.04 18.98
N SER A 516 -22.86 -7.73 19.81
CA SER A 516 -22.70 -7.72 21.26
C SER A 516 -22.71 -6.31 21.87
N PHE A 517 -23.78 -5.56 21.63
CA PHE A 517 -23.91 -4.19 22.15
C PHE A 517 -24.19 -4.22 23.66
N PHE A 518 -23.23 -3.78 24.46
CA PHE A 518 -23.34 -3.73 25.93
C PHE A 518 -23.98 -2.42 26.43
N LEU A 519 -24.99 -2.56 27.28
CA LEU A 519 -25.65 -1.48 28.02
C LEU A 519 -24.99 -1.28 29.39
N GLU A 520 -25.07 -0.07 29.96
CA GLU A 520 -24.47 0.29 31.27
C GLU A 520 -24.91 -0.60 32.44
N ALA A 521 -26.07 -1.27 32.32
CA ALA A 521 -26.60 -2.18 33.34
C ALA A 521 -26.16 -3.65 33.19
N GLY A 522 -25.11 -3.93 32.40
CA GLY A 522 -24.62 -5.31 32.14
C GLY A 522 -25.56 -6.15 31.29
N LYS A 523 -26.46 -5.51 30.54
CA LYS A 523 -27.36 -6.16 29.57
C LYS A 523 -26.78 -6.03 28.16
N GLU A 524 -26.99 -7.02 27.32
CA GLU A 524 -26.46 -7.06 25.96
C GLU A 524 -27.59 -7.11 24.94
N ILE A 525 -27.39 -6.52 23.75
CA ILE A 525 -28.18 -6.78 22.55
C ILE A 525 -27.26 -7.39 21.51
N ASP A 526 -27.61 -8.60 21.05
CA ASP A 526 -26.71 -9.44 20.26
C ASP A 526 -26.34 -8.81 18.91
N VAL A 527 -27.32 -8.21 18.21
CA VAL A 527 -27.09 -7.45 16.98
C VAL A 527 -27.86 -6.14 17.01
N VAL A 528 -27.17 -5.04 16.74
CA VAL A 528 -27.78 -3.73 16.47
C VAL A 528 -27.35 -3.30 15.08
N LEU A 529 -28.31 -3.19 14.15
CA LEU A 529 -28.10 -2.67 12.81
C LEU A 529 -28.85 -1.35 12.69
N GLU A 530 -28.10 -0.26 12.57
CA GLU A 530 -28.64 1.09 12.53
C GLU A 530 -28.62 1.59 11.08
N GLY A 531 -29.79 1.78 10.48
CA GLY A 531 -29.95 2.50 9.22
C GLY A 531 -30.42 3.95 9.40
N GLY A 532 -30.60 4.69 8.31
CA GLY A 532 -30.96 6.11 8.33
C GLY A 532 -32.18 6.46 9.18
N GLN A 533 -33.33 5.88 8.82
CA GLN A 533 -34.61 6.09 9.52
C GLN A 533 -35.01 4.91 10.41
N VAL A 534 -34.27 3.81 10.37
CA VAL A 534 -34.64 2.52 10.97
C VAL A 534 -33.49 1.99 11.80
N VAL A 535 -33.76 1.41 12.96
CA VAL A 535 -32.81 0.58 13.68
C VAL A 535 -33.40 -0.81 13.88
N ILE A 536 -32.67 -1.83 13.44
CA ILE A 536 -32.97 -3.23 13.71
C ILE A 536 -32.18 -3.61 14.95
N MET A 537 -32.87 -4.10 15.97
CA MET A 537 -32.23 -4.77 17.11
C MET A 537 -32.64 -6.23 17.08
N ALA A 538 -31.68 -7.12 17.28
CA ALA A 538 -31.92 -8.54 17.22
C ALA A 538 -31.31 -9.31 18.39
N GLU A 539 -32.10 -10.27 18.87
CA GLU A 539 -31.70 -11.27 19.85
C GLU A 539 -31.55 -12.62 19.16
N CYS A 540 -30.46 -13.32 19.42
CA CYS A 540 -30.12 -14.59 18.82
C CYS A 540 -30.16 -15.70 19.88
N LYS A 541 -30.96 -16.75 19.65
CA LYS A 541 -31.01 -17.94 20.52
C LYS A 541 -30.60 -19.18 19.75
N ASN A 542 -29.54 -19.81 20.24
CA ASN A 542 -29.05 -21.09 19.73
C ASN A 542 -29.90 -22.27 20.27
N TYR A 543 -31.20 -22.26 20.00
CA TYR A 543 -32.11 -23.37 20.28
C TYR A 543 -32.36 -24.20 19.02
N ALA A 544 -32.32 -25.53 19.17
CA ALA A 544 -32.81 -26.46 18.16
C ALA A 544 -34.35 -26.35 18.00
N PRO A 545 -34.95 -26.79 16.88
CA PRO A 545 -36.37 -26.60 16.58
C PRO A 545 -37.28 -27.18 17.68
N GLU A 546 -36.94 -28.35 18.21
CA GLU A 546 -37.66 -29.01 19.31
C GLU A 546 -37.60 -28.23 20.62
N ASN A 547 -36.67 -27.27 20.75
CA ASN A 547 -36.46 -26.44 21.93
C ASN A 547 -37.00 -25.01 21.78
N LEU A 548 -37.66 -24.66 20.68
CA LEU A 548 -38.22 -23.31 20.46
C LEU A 548 -39.28 -22.94 21.52
N HIS A 549 -39.96 -23.92 22.09
CA HIS A 549 -40.88 -23.72 23.22
C HIS A 549 -40.21 -23.08 24.46
N LYS A 550 -38.87 -23.09 24.54
CA LYS A 550 -38.11 -22.41 25.59
C LYS A 550 -38.11 -20.90 25.42
N ILE A 551 -38.42 -20.36 24.23
CA ILE A 551 -38.59 -18.92 24.03
C ILE A 551 -39.90 -18.52 24.71
N THR A 552 -39.79 -17.95 25.91
CA THR A 552 -40.95 -17.53 26.70
C THR A 552 -41.37 -16.11 26.36
N GLU A 553 -42.64 -15.81 26.56
CA GLU A 553 -43.16 -14.44 26.46
C GLU A 553 -42.40 -13.45 27.35
N LYS A 554 -41.96 -13.91 28.54
CA LYS A 554 -41.12 -13.13 29.45
C LYS A 554 -39.80 -12.72 28.78
N MET A 555 -39.12 -13.64 28.08
CA MET A 555 -37.87 -13.32 27.38
C MET A 555 -38.06 -12.30 26.26
N VAL A 556 -39.13 -12.45 25.48
CA VAL A 556 -39.44 -11.49 24.39
C VAL A 556 -39.75 -10.11 24.97
N ARG A 557 -40.52 -10.04 26.06
CA ARG A 557 -40.80 -8.77 26.76
C ARG A 557 -39.53 -8.14 27.33
N GLU A 558 -38.66 -8.93 27.97
CA GLU A 558 -37.37 -8.44 28.47
C GLU A 558 -36.47 -7.91 27.35
N PHE A 559 -36.46 -8.58 26.18
CA PHE A 559 -35.79 -8.10 24.98
C PHE A 559 -36.38 -6.79 24.46
N ALA A 560 -37.70 -6.73 24.28
CA ALA A 560 -38.38 -5.52 23.82
C ALA A 560 -38.12 -4.33 24.77
N ASP A 561 -38.10 -4.57 26.08
CA ASP A 561 -37.85 -3.52 27.07
C ASP A 561 -36.40 -3.02 27.04
N LYS A 562 -35.40 -3.92 26.90
CA LYS A 562 -34.00 -3.47 26.73
C LYS A 562 -33.80 -2.72 25.42
N ALA A 563 -34.40 -3.19 24.32
CA ALA A 563 -34.34 -2.52 23.02
C ALA A 563 -35.00 -1.14 23.06
N ARG A 564 -36.18 -0.99 23.68
CA ARG A 564 -36.85 0.31 23.86
C ARG A 564 -36.05 1.29 24.70
N ARG A 565 -35.29 0.82 25.70
CA ARG A 565 -34.39 1.69 26.49
C ARG A 565 -33.24 2.19 25.62
N LEU A 566 -32.54 1.28 24.94
CA LEU A 566 -31.45 1.65 24.03
C LEU A 566 -31.95 2.62 22.95
N MET A 567 -33.14 2.35 22.41
CA MET A 567 -33.80 3.18 21.41
C MET A 567 -34.03 4.61 21.90
N LYS A 568 -34.47 4.80 23.16
CA LYS A 568 -34.65 6.13 23.76
C LYS A 568 -33.33 6.85 24.02
N GLU A 569 -32.31 6.11 24.45
CA GLU A 569 -31.01 6.66 24.83
C GLU A 569 -30.16 7.05 23.62
N ARG A 570 -30.16 6.22 22.57
CA ARG A 570 -29.24 6.34 21.43
C ARG A 570 -29.90 6.74 20.13
N PHE A 571 -31.16 6.38 19.90
CA PHE A 571 -31.77 6.50 18.57
C PHE A 571 -33.10 7.27 18.52
N PRO A 572 -33.41 8.26 19.39
CA PRO A 572 -34.78 8.71 19.73
C PRO A 572 -35.70 9.13 18.57
N LYS A 573 -35.18 9.33 17.35
CA LYS A 573 -35.92 9.73 16.14
C LYS A 573 -36.07 8.62 15.08
N LYS A 574 -35.57 7.40 15.34
CA LYS A 574 -35.60 6.28 14.38
C LYS A 574 -36.78 5.33 14.64
N ILE A 575 -37.13 4.53 13.64
CA ILE A 575 -38.12 3.47 13.75
C ILE A 575 -37.41 2.20 14.24
N LEU A 576 -37.82 1.68 15.40
CA LEU A 576 -37.30 0.42 15.93
C LEU A 576 -37.99 -0.77 15.26
N ARG A 577 -37.20 -1.68 14.70
CA ARG A 577 -37.63 -3.00 14.22
C ARG A 577 -36.93 -4.07 15.06
N LEU A 578 -37.69 -5.04 15.54
CA LEU A 578 -37.19 -6.08 16.44
C LEU A 578 -37.14 -7.42 15.72
N GLY A 579 -35.98 -8.06 15.76
CA GLY A 579 -35.79 -9.44 15.33
C GLY A 579 -35.51 -10.35 16.52
N PHE A 580 -36.18 -11.50 16.58
CA PHE A 580 -35.81 -12.55 17.54
C PHE A 580 -35.54 -13.81 16.75
N PHE A 581 -34.28 -14.24 16.69
CA PHE A 581 -33.82 -15.25 15.77
C PHE A 581 -33.49 -16.56 16.49
N SER A 582 -33.98 -17.66 15.94
CA SER A 582 -33.59 -19.01 16.33
C SER A 582 -32.79 -19.67 15.21
N LYS A 583 -31.91 -20.63 15.55
CA LYS A 583 -31.02 -21.34 14.61
C LYS A 583 -31.71 -21.86 13.32
N HIS A 584 -33.03 -21.98 13.31
CA HIS A 584 -33.81 -22.56 12.22
C HIS A 584 -34.79 -21.60 11.55
N GLY A 585 -34.66 -20.30 11.78
CA GLY A 585 -35.38 -19.26 11.04
C GLY A 585 -36.16 -18.26 11.89
N ILE A 586 -36.83 -17.34 11.19
CA ILE A 586 -37.76 -16.34 11.75
C ILE A 586 -39.03 -17.07 12.18
N GLU A 587 -39.30 -17.18 13.48
CA GLU A 587 -40.68 -17.34 13.93
C GLU A 587 -41.27 -15.93 14.06
N GLU A 588 -42.14 -15.53 13.13
CA GLU A 588 -43.03 -14.39 13.37
C GLU A 588 -43.97 -14.75 14.53
N LYS A 589 -43.58 -14.39 15.74
CA LYS A 589 -44.50 -14.28 16.88
C LYS A 589 -44.64 -12.81 17.22
N LEU A 590 -45.77 -12.25 16.78
CA LEU A 590 -46.28 -10.90 17.07
C LEU A 590 -46.21 -10.56 18.56
#